data_AF-A0A3M1PWA1-F1
#
_entry.id   AF-A0A3M1PWA1-F1
#
_cell.length_a   1.000
_cell.length_b   1.000
_cell.length_c   1.000
_cell.angle_alpha   90.00
_cell.angle_beta   90.00
_cell.angle_gamma   90.00
#
_symmetry.space_group_name_H-M   'P 1'
#
loop_
_entity.id
_entity.type
_entity.pdbx_description
1 polymer ?
#
loop_
_entity_poly.entity_id
_entity_poly.type
_entity_poly.pdbx_seq_one_letter_code
_entity_poly.pdbx_strand_id
1 'polypeptide(L)' 'MIGSPRYWREIPQRYRYEAARCRNCGKIHFPPRDVCSACRGREFETTTLAQQGT' A
#
# COMPACT_ATOMS: atom_id res chain seq x y z
N MET A 1 -14.99 6.02 22.77
CA MET A 1 -13.58 6.31 22.44
C MET A 1 -13.45 6.23 20.93
N ILE A 2 -13.46 7.36 20.21
CA ILE A 2 -13.31 7.36 18.75
C ILE A 2 -11.81 7.27 18.46
N GLY A 3 -11.36 6.14 17.92
CA GLY A 3 -9.95 5.95 17.53
C GLY A 3 -9.51 7.02 16.53
N SER A 4 -8.22 7.36 16.53
CA SER A 4 -7.66 8.37 15.62
C SER A 4 -8.00 8.03 14.15
N PRO A 5 -8.47 8.98 13.33
CA PRO A 5 -8.74 8.74 11.90
C PRO A 5 -7.52 8.19 11.14
N ARG A 6 -6.31 8.53 11.62
CA ARG A 6 -5.06 7.98 11.10
C ARG A 6 -4.99 6.46 11.31
N TYR A 7 -5.36 5.98 12.49
CA TYR A 7 -5.38 4.55 12.77
C TYR A 7 -6.32 3.80 11.82
N TRP A 8 -7.54 4.31 11.63
CA TRP A 8 -8.51 3.72 10.69
C TRP A 8 -7.96 3.61 9.26
N ARG A 9 -7.33 4.68 8.75
CA ARG A 9 -6.70 4.70 7.42
C ARG A 9 -5.53 3.74 7.31
N GLU A 10 -4.83 3.48 8.41
CA GLU A 10 -3.68 2.59 8.43
C GLU A 10 -4.02 1.10 8.63
N ILE A 11 -5.28 0.74 8.87
CA ILE A 11 -5.71 -0.66 9.07
C ILE A 11 -5.36 -1.60 7.89
N PRO A 12 -5.64 -1.25 6.62
CA PRO A 12 -5.46 -2.18 5.50
C PRO A 12 -4.01 -2.63 5.33
N GLN A 13 -3.07 -1.69 5.37
CA GLN A 13 -1.65 -2.01 5.24
C GLN A 13 -1.07 -2.71 6.50
N ARG A 14 -1.52 -2.34 7.72
CA ARG A 14 -0.98 -2.90 8.97
C ARG A 14 -1.46 -4.31 9.26
N TYR A 15 -2.74 -4.59 9.01
CA TYR A 15 -3.35 -5.86 9.42
C TYR A 15 -3.56 -6.82 8.25
N ARG A 16 -3.78 -6.31 7.04
CA ARG A 16 -4.06 -7.15 5.86
C ARG A 16 -2.87 -7.22 4.91
N TYR A 17 -1.77 -6.54 5.22
CA TYR A 17 -0.59 -6.46 4.36
C TYR A 17 -0.93 -6.01 2.93
N GLU A 18 -1.94 -5.14 2.80
CA GLU A 18 -2.32 -4.54 1.53
C GLU A 18 -1.25 -3.53 1.09
N ALA A 19 -0.69 -3.75 -0.10
CA ALA A 19 0.29 -2.92 -0.76
C ALA A 19 -0.25 -2.40 -2.10
N ALA A 20 0.38 -1.36 -2.63
CA ALA A 20 0.05 -0.80 -3.93
C ALA A 20 1.08 -1.23 -4.98
N ARG A 21 0.67 -2.02 -5.97
CA ARG A 21 1.48 -2.32 -7.16
C ARG A 21 1.20 -1.28 -8.23
N CYS A 22 2.22 -0.57 -8.70
CA CYS A 22 2.06 0.39 -9.79
C CYS A 22 1.76 -0.37 -11.09
N ARG A 23 0.68 0.01 -11.79
CA ARG A 23 0.32 -0.60 -13.08
C ARG A 23 1.31 -0.27 -14.19
N ASN A 24 1.96 0.89 -14.11
CA ASN A 24 2.81 1.39 -15.18
C ASN A 24 4.24 0.79 -15.16
N CYS A 25 4.78 0.45 -13.99
CA CYS A 25 6.14 -0.09 -13.86
C CYS A 25 6.24 -1.39 -13.06
N GLY A 26 5.12 -1.90 -12.54
CA GLY A 26 5.08 -3.14 -11.73
C GLY A 26 5.66 -3.01 -10.33
N LYS A 27 6.23 -1.86 -9.95
CA LYS A 27 6.87 -1.67 -8.63
C LYS A 27 5.82 -1.73 -7.52
N ILE A 28 6.11 -2.49 -6.47
CA ILE A 28 5.26 -2.63 -5.29
C ILE A 28 5.69 -1.62 -4.22
N HIS A 29 4.70 -0.96 -3.62
CA HIS A 29 4.86 0.03 -2.58
C HIS A 29 4.12 -0.40 -1.32
N PHE A 30 4.87 -0.50 -0.24
CA PHE A 30 4.35 -0.74 1.10
C PHE A 30 5.08 0.23 2.04
N PRO A 31 4.40 1.22 2.66
CA PRO A 31 2.97 1.52 2.57
C PRO A 31 2.49 1.96 1.16
N PRO A 32 1.19 1.79 0.82
CA PRO A 32 0.58 2.34 -0.39
C PRO A 32 0.77 3.86 -0.50
N ARG A 33 0.95 4.36 -1.73
CA ARG A 33 1.20 5.77 -2.05
C ARG A 33 0.37 6.19 -3.26
N ASP A 34 0.05 7.47 -3.35
CA ASP A 34 -0.70 8.03 -4.49
C ASP A 34 0.15 8.27 -5.74
N VAL A 35 1.48 8.32 -5.58
CA VAL A 35 2.43 8.58 -6.67
C VAL A 35 3.59 7.60 -6.61
N CYS A 36 3.88 6.95 -7.74
CA CYS A 36 4.95 5.96 -7.83
C CYS A 36 6.31 6.66 -7.79
N SER A 37 7.23 6.19 -6.94
CA SER A 37 8.57 6.78 -6.86
C SER A 37 9.45 6.47 -8.08
N ALA A 38 9.13 5.45 -8.87
CA ALA A 38 9.92 5.08 -10.05
C ALA A 38 9.45 5.80 -11.31
N CYS A 39 8.15 5.76 -11.60
CA CYS A 39 7.59 6.26 -12.87
C CYS A 39 6.68 7.47 -12.72
N ARG A 40 6.44 7.96 -11.49
CA ARG A 40 5.49 9.07 -11.18
C ARG A 40 4.05 8.83 -11.63
N GLY A 41 3.69 7.59 -12.01
CA GLY A 41 2.32 7.17 -12.30
C GLY A 41 1.44 7.23 -11.05
N ARG A 42 0.14 7.40 -11.27
CA ARG A 42 -0.90 7.44 -10.22
C ARG A 42 -1.83 6.22 -10.24
N GLU A 43 -1.63 5.32 -11.19
CA GLU A 43 -2.41 4.10 -11.31
C GLU A 43 -1.76 2.97 -10.53
N PHE A 44 -2.50 2.50 -9.51
CA PHE A 44 -2.10 1.42 -8.64
C PHE A 44 -3.17 0.34 -8.59
N GLU A 45 -2.72 -0.88 -8.39
CA GLU A 45 -3.54 -2.03 -8.09
C GLU A 45 -3.23 -2.52 -6.67
N THR A 46 -4.27 -2.85 -5.91
CA THR A 46 -4.12 -3.37 -4.55
C THR A 46 -3.66 -4.83 -4.61
N THR A 47 -2.51 -5.12 -4.02
CA THR A 47 -1.96 -6.48 -3.90
C THR A 47 -1.71 -6.82 -2.44
N THR A 48 -2.03 -8.04 -2.02
CA THR A 48 -1.67 -8.52 -0.68
C THR A 48 -0.25 -9.05 -0.68
N LEU A 49 0.59 -8.62 0.27
CA LEU A 49 1.95 -9.13 0.42
C LEU A 49 1.99 -10.44 1.21
N ALA A 50 3.09 -11.18 1.06
CA ALA A 50 3.38 -12.32 1.92
C ALA A 50 3.55 -11.84 3.37
N GLN A 51 3.02 -12.61 4.32
CA GLN A 51 3.11 -12.32 5.77
C GLN A 51 4.45 -12.76 6.37
N GLN A 52 5.29 -13.42 5.57
CA GLN A 52 6.59 -13.96 5.95
C GLN A 52 7.67 -13.34 5.06
N GLY A 53 8.78 -12.95 5.67
CA GLY A 53 10.01 -12.55 4.99
C GLY A 53 11.15 -13.48 5.38
N THR A 54 12.14 -13.61 4.49
CA THR A 54 13.43 -14.25 4.75
C THR A 54 14.49 -13.22 5.07
#